data_AF-A0A2T7CKX6-F1
#
_entry.id   AF-A0A2T7CKX6-F1
#
_cell.length_a   1.000
_cell.length_b   1.000
_cell.length_c   1.000
_cell.angle_alpha   90.00
_cell.angle_beta   90.00
_cell.angle_gamma   90.00
#
_symmetry.space_group_name_H-M   'P 1'
#
loop_
_entity.id
_entity.type
_entity.pdbx_description
1 polymer ?
#
loop_
_entity_poly.entity_id
_entity_poly.type
_entity_poly.pdbx_seq_one_letter_code
_entity_poly.pdbx_strand_id
1 'polypeptide(L)'
;MYARWSERRWTHFLPADFALAAFSGEGGVATDGVKEMFLSYNITYNVGECRLVMAPILLHCHWCLYVWDFERKVMVVLDPIQ
;
A
#
# COMPACT_ATOMS: atom_id res chain seq x y z
N MET A 1 14.03 14.45 18.71
CA MET A 1 12.80 14.79 17.96
C MET A 1 11.86 13.59 18.04
N TYR A 2 10.94 13.56 18.99
CA TYR A 2 10.06 12.41 19.23
C TYR A 2 8.61 12.88 19.26
N ALA A 3 7.94 12.74 18.10
CA ALA A 3 6.48 12.62 17.91
C ALA A 3 6.16 13.03 16.46
N ARG A 4 6.58 12.22 15.48
CA ARG A 4 6.15 12.45 14.07
C ARG A 4 4.82 11.76 13.76
N TRP A 5 4.43 10.78 14.56
CA TRP A 5 3.21 10.01 14.39
C TRP A 5 2.28 10.25 15.58
N SER A 6 1.21 10.98 15.34
CA SER A 6 0.19 11.30 16.36
C SER A 6 -1.04 10.40 16.26
N GLU A 7 -1.23 9.74 15.12
CA GLU A 7 -2.43 8.96 14.79
C GLU A 7 -2.09 7.48 14.58
N ARG A 8 -2.94 6.60 15.10
CA ARG A 8 -2.99 5.20 14.70
C ARG A 8 -4.08 5.02 13.66
N ARG A 9 -3.71 4.45 12.51
CA ARG A 9 -4.67 4.07 11.48
C ARG A 9 -4.71 2.58 11.30
N TRP A 10 -5.93 2.07 11.16
CA TRP A 10 -6.17 0.66 10.87
C TRP A 10 -5.74 0.27 9.45
N THR A 11 -5.91 1.19 8.51
CA THR A 11 -5.75 0.95 7.07
C THR A 11 -4.88 2.01 6.42
N HIS A 12 -3.98 1.58 5.55
CA HIS A 12 -3.23 2.42 4.62
C HIS A 12 -3.63 2.10 3.17
N PHE A 13 -3.83 3.13 2.36
CA PHE A 13 -4.16 3.02 0.93
C PHE A 13 -2.97 3.46 0.11
N LEU A 14 -2.49 2.56 -0.75
CA LEU A 14 -1.43 2.84 -1.70
C LEU A 14 -2.01 3.43 -2.99
N PRO A 15 -1.27 4.28 -3.70
CA PRO A 15 -1.63 4.69 -5.05
C PRO A 15 -1.51 3.51 -6.03
N ALA A 16 -2.26 3.55 -7.13
CA ALA A 16 -2.23 2.48 -8.14
C ALA A 16 -0.85 2.29 -8.77
N ASP A 17 -0.04 3.35 -8.83
CA ASP A 17 1.34 3.32 -9.32
C ASP A 17 2.23 2.37 -8.51
N PHE A 18 1.90 2.13 -7.23
CA PHE A 18 2.60 1.14 -6.42
C PHE A 18 2.52 -0.25 -7.05
N ALA A 19 1.33 -0.66 -7.49
CA ALA A 19 1.14 -1.95 -8.09
C ALA A 19 1.97 -2.05 -9.38
N LEU A 20 1.93 -1.03 -10.23
CA LEU A 20 2.73 -0.99 -11.46
C LEU A 20 4.23 -1.15 -11.18
N ALA A 21 4.75 -0.44 -10.16
CA ALA A 21 6.15 -0.54 -9.74
C ALA A 21 6.51 -1.91 -9.13
N ALA A 22 5.55 -2.60 -8.50
CA ALA A 22 5.75 -3.95 -7.98
C ALA A 22 5.76 -4.99 -9.12
N PHE A 23 4.91 -4.81 -10.14
CA PHE A 23 4.82 -5.71 -11.30
C PHE A 23 6.03 -5.60 -12.24
N SER A 24 6.69 -4.44 -12.31
CA SER A 24 7.83 -4.23 -13.21
C SER A 24 9.09 -5.04 -12.85
N GLY A 25 9.15 -5.67 -11.66
CA GLY A 25 10.32 -6.41 -11.22
C GLY A 25 11.55 -5.52 -10.94
N GLU A 26 12.69 -6.17 -10.66
CA GLU A 26 14.02 -5.64 -10.30
C GLU A 26 14.11 -4.14 -9.95
N GLY A 27 14.06 -3.82 -8.65
CA GLY A 27 14.41 -2.50 -8.13
C GLY A 27 13.29 -1.44 -8.10
N GLY A 28 12.14 -1.68 -8.74
CA GLY A 28 11.00 -0.74 -8.73
C GLY A 28 10.51 -0.37 -7.33
N VAL A 29 10.46 -1.35 -6.43
CA VAL A 29 10.04 -1.17 -5.02
C VAL A 29 11.10 -0.44 -4.17
N ALA A 30 12.36 -0.43 -4.59
CA ALA A 30 13.46 0.23 -3.87
C ALA A 30 13.65 1.71 -4.26
N THR A 31 12.84 2.22 -5.19
CA THR A 31 12.88 3.62 -5.61
C THR A 31 12.40 4.56 -4.51
N ASP A 32 12.93 5.78 -4.48
CA ASP A 32 12.50 6.78 -3.51
C ASP A 32 11.01 7.16 -3.69
N GLY A 33 10.50 7.07 -4.92
CA GLY A 33 9.07 7.25 -5.19
C GLY A 33 8.19 6.21 -4.48
N VAL A 34 8.59 4.93 -4.47
CA VAL A 34 7.85 3.91 -3.70
C VAL A 34 8.00 4.14 -2.20
N LYS A 35 9.17 4.53 -1.70
CA LYS A 35 9.34 4.87 -0.28
C LYS A 35 8.43 6.02 0.15
N GLU A 36 8.26 7.04 -0.70
CA GLU A 36 7.36 8.15 -0.44
C GLU A 36 5.90 7.70 -0.29
N MET A 37 5.48 6.63 -0.97
CA MET A 37 4.12 6.09 -0.79
C MET A 37 3.85 5.62 0.64
N PHE A 38 4.90 5.27 1.41
CA PHE A 38 4.80 4.85 2.81
C PHE A 38 5.26 5.92 3.82
N LEU A 39 6.16 6.82 3.41
CA LEU A 39 6.88 7.74 4.31
C LEU A 39 6.72 9.22 3.97
N SER A 40 5.85 9.57 3.01
CA SER A 40 5.59 10.96 2.62
C SER A 40 5.22 11.83 3.82
N TYR A 41 5.59 13.11 3.77
CA TYR A 41 5.29 14.09 4.80
C TYR A 41 3.79 14.27 5.08
N ASN A 42 2.94 13.92 4.11
CA ASN A 42 1.48 13.94 4.24
C ASN A 42 0.92 12.75 5.05
N ILE A 43 1.75 11.75 5.35
CA ILE A 43 1.36 10.57 6.14
C ILE A 43 1.70 10.85 7.60
N THR A 44 0.66 11.12 8.41
CA THR A 44 0.77 11.50 9.82
C THR A 44 0.79 10.31 10.80
N TYR A 45 0.84 9.08 10.28
CA TYR A 45 0.78 7.83 11.02
C TYR A 45 1.87 6.84 10.58
N ASN A 46 2.15 5.84 11.42
CA ASN A 46 3.07 4.77 11.07
C ASN A 46 2.37 3.72 10.20
N VAL A 47 2.72 3.63 8.92
CA VAL A 47 2.17 2.60 8.02
C VAL A 47 2.53 1.18 8.48
N GLY A 48 3.69 1.00 9.11
CA GLY A 48 4.10 -0.30 9.67
C GLY A 48 3.25 -0.78 10.86
N GLU A 49 2.45 0.11 11.46
CA GLU A 49 1.47 -0.24 12.51
C GLU A 49 0.06 -0.46 11.95
N CYS A 50 -0.17 -0.23 10.65
CA CYS A 50 -1.46 -0.52 10.04
C CYS A 50 -1.67 -2.03 9.96
N ARG A 51 -2.88 -2.47 10.31
CA ARG A 51 -3.27 -3.87 10.11
C ARG A 51 -3.49 -4.17 8.63
N LEU A 52 -4.15 -3.25 7.93
CA LEU A 52 -4.51 -3.40 6.54
C LEU A 52 -3.68 -2.48 5.65
N VAL A 53 -3.13 -3.04 4.58
CA VAL A 53 -2.59 -2.25 3.46
C VAL A 53 -3.36 -2.64 2.20
N MET A 54 -3.90 -1.63 1.53
CA MET A 54 -4.74 -1.79 0.35
C MET A 54 -4.02 -1.20 -0.86
N ALA A 55 -3.77 -2.02 -1.88
CA ALA A 55 -3.16 -1.59 -3.14
C ALA A 55 -4.15 -1.81 -4.31
N PRO A 56 -4.74 -0.73 -4.86
CA PRO A 56 -5.53 -0.85 -6.07
C PRO A 56 -4.60 -1.14 -7.24
N ILE A 57 -5.09 -1.90 -8.21
CA ILE A 57 -4.40 -2.16 -9.46
C ILE A 57 -5.35 -2.06 -10.63
N LEU A 58 -4.86 -1.49 -11.73
CA LEU A 58 -5.52 -1.48 -13.01
C LEU A 58 -4.87 -2.53 -13.93
N LEU A 59 -5.56 -3.64 -14.17
CA LEU A 59 -5.14 -4.70 -15.09
C LEU A 59 -6.12 -4.78 -16.26
N HIS A 60 -5.65 -4.72 -17.50
CA HIS A 60 -6.49 -4.87 -18.70
C HIS A 60 -7.78 -4.02 -18.69
N CYS A 61 -7.69 -2.76 -18.23
CA CYS A 61 -8.85 -1.84 -18.07
C CYS A 61 -9.85 -2.24 -16.98
N HIS A 62 -9.46 -3.09 -16.03
CA HIS A 62 -10.26 -3.51 -14.89
C HIS A 62 -9.57 -3.23 -13.56
N TRP A 63 -10.33 -2.75 -12.59
CA TRP A 63 -9.83 -2.46 -11.26
C TRP A 63 -9.96 -3.68 -10.36
N CYS A 64 -8.85 -4.10 -9.78
CA CYS A 64 -8.80 -5.05 -8.68
C CYS A 64 -8.21 -4.37 -7.44
N LEU A 65 -8.51 -4.89 -6.25
CA LEU A 65 -7.94 -4.41 -5.01
C LEU A 65 -7.26 -5.54 -4.26
N TYR A 66 -5.95 -5.40 -4.05
CA TYR A 66 -5.18 -6.29 -3.19
C TYR A 66 -5.23 -5.75 -1.76
N VAL A 67 -5.65 -6.58 -0.82
CA VAL A 67 -5.74 -6.26 0.59
C VAL A 67 -4.84 -7.21 1.37
N TRP A 68 -3.78 -6.68 1.95
CA TRP A 68 -2.96 -7.40 2.92
C TRP A 68 -3.50 -7.18 4.32
N ASP A 69 -3.88 -8.25 5.01
CA ASP A 69 -4.16 -8.26 6.44
C ASP A 69 -2.95 -8.83 7.18
N PHE A 70 -2.14 -7.95 7.77
CA PHE A 70 -0.92 -8.32 8.49
C PHE A 70 -1.19 -9.06 9.80
N GLU A 71 -2.35 -8.85 10.44
CA GLU A 71 -2.72 -9.59 11.65
C GLU A 71 -3.06 -11.04 11.31
N ARG A 72 -3.87 -11.25 10.28
CA ARG A 72 -4.28 -12.58 9.82
C ARG A 72 -3.24 -13.27 8.93
N LYS A 73 -2.23 -12.53 8.47
CA LYS A 73 -1.20 -12.99 7.52
C LYS A 73 -1.81 -13.56 6.23
N VAL A 74 -2.88 -12.93 5.75
CA VAL A 74 -3.55 -13.31 4.51
C VAL A 74 -3.55 -12.14 3.53
N MET A 75 -3.54 -12.48 2.25
CA MET A 75 -3.80 -11.55 1.16
C MET A 75 -5.16 -11.90 0.58
N VAL A 76 -6.03 -10.90 0.48
CA VAL A 76 -7.34 -11.01 -0.17
C VAL A 76 -7.29 -10.21 -1.45
N VAL A 77 -7.76 -10.80 -2.55
CA VAL A 77 -7.96 -10.10 -3.81
C VAL A 77 -9.46 -9.86 -3.97
N LEU A 78 -9.83 -8.60 -4.13
CA LEU A 78 -11.18 -8.19 -4.46
C LEU A 78 -11.19 -7.86 -5.96
N ASP A 79 -11.72 -8.80 -6.74
CA ASP A 79 -11.91 -8.66 -8.18
C ASP A 79 -13.42 -8.61 -8.47
N PRO A 80 -13.96 -7.47 -8.92
CA PRO A 80 -15.39 -7.33 -9.17
C PRO A 80 -15.88 -8.07 -10.42
N ILE A 81 -14.99 -8.67 -11.21
CA ILE A 81 -15.31 -9.33 -12.48
C ILE A 81 -15.20 -10.85 -12.37
N GLN A 82 -14.61 -11.38 -11.30
CA GLN A 82 -14.60 -12.81 -10.97
C GLN A 82 -15.88 -13.28 -10.27
#